data_AF-A0A3M1RSB0-F1
#
_entry.id   AF-A0A3M1RSB0-F1
#
_cell.length_a   1.000
_cell.length_b   1.000
_cell.length_c   1.000
_cell.angle_alpha   90.00
_cell.angle_beta   90.00
_cell.angle_gamma   90.00
#
_symmetry.space_group_name_H-M   'P 1'
#
loop_
_entity.id
_entity.type
_entity.pdbx_description
1 polymer ?
#
loop_
_entity_poly.entity_id
_entity_poly.type
_entity_poly.pdbx_seq_one_letter_code
_entity_poly.pdbx_strand_id
1 'polypeptide(L)'
;MDPKEYLNDISDIVQKIPVQKIEEIVDLLMNAYDSEKQIFLFGNGGSASSASHMACDLGKGTVVEGKKRFKVISLSDSIPLMTAYANDYDYEYIFSEQLKNLVNEGDIAFGLSGSGNSKNVLNALKTAKEKKAITVGLTGFEGGKMASLCDKCIIVPSDNMQKIEDLHLIICHTIFSRIRDLLKS
;
A
#
# COMPACT_ATOMS: atom_id res chain seq x y z
N MET A 1 20.97 6.77 18.65
CA MET A 1 19.66 6.43 19.24
C MET A 1 19.86 5.18 20.07
N ASP A 2 19.52 5.25 21.34
CA ASP A 2 19.53 4.09 22.24
C ASP A 2 18.41 3.11 21.84
N PRO A 3 18.59 1.77 21.83
CA PRO A 3 17.50 0.86 21.47
C PRO A 3 16.21 1.07 22.29
N LYS A 4 16.33 1.45 23.57
CA LYS A 4 15.15 1.75 24.40
C LYS A 4 14.43 3.03 23.93
N GLU A 5 15.18 4.05 23.53
CA GLU A 5 14.64 5.28 22.93
C GLU A 5 13.87 4.97 21.64
N TYR A 6 14.44 4.15 20.74
CA TYR A 6 13.78 3.75 19.51
C TYR A 6 12.43 3.04 19.78
N LEU A 7 12.43 2.08 20.71
CA LEU A 7 11.23 1.31 21.06
C LEU A 7 10.15 2.18 21.73
N ASN A 8 10.55 3.10 22.60
CA ASN A 8 9.62 4.06 23.21
C ASN A 8 8.99 4.97 22.14
N ASP A 9 9.80 5.48 21.22
CA ASP A 9 9.29 6.32 20.13
C ASP A 9 8.29 5.57 19.24
N ILE A 10 8.58 4.31 18.89
CA ILE A 10 7.64 3.47 18.15
C ILE A 10 6.33 3.32 18.93
N SER A 11 6.39 2.96 20.22
CA SER A 11 5.21 2.80 21.07
C SER A 11 4.36 4.08 21.09
N ASP A 12 4.99 5.24 21.23
CA ASP A 12 4.30 6.53 21.27
C ASP A 12 3.64 6.87 19.94
N ILE A 13 4.27 6.52 18.81
CA ILE A 13 3.69 6.74 17.49
C ILE A 13 2.54 5.78 17.21
N VAL A 14 2.64 4.50 17.62
CA VAL A 14 1.57 3.50 17.46
C VAL A 14 0.26 4.00 18.08
N GLN A 15 0.31 4.62 19.26
CA GLN A 15 -0.87 5.18 19.93
C GLN A 15 -1.52 6.35 19.16
N LYS A 16 -0.79 6.98 18.23
CA LYS A 16 -1.26 8.12 17.43
C LYS A 16 -1.74 7.70 16.04
N ILE A 17 -1.62 6.42 15.66
CA ILE A 17 -2.10 5.93 14.37
C ILE A 17 -3.63 6.11 14.29
N PRO A 18 -4.15 6.72 13.21
CA PRO A 18 -5.58 7.02 13.10
C PRO A 18 -6.38 5.75 12.78
N VAL A 19 -6.88 5.06 13.82
CA VAL A 19 -7.67 3.81 13.71
C VAL A 19 -8.84 3.95 12.74
N GLN A 20 -9.55 5.09 12.75
CA GLN A 20 -10.66 5.33 11.83
C GLN A 20 -10.23 5.23 10.35
N LYS A 21 -9.04 5.74 9.99
CA LYS A 21 -8.54 5.62 8.62
C LYS A 21 -8.17 4.19 8.25
N ILE A 22 -7.75 3.38 9.23
CA ILE A 22 -7.49 1.96 9.02
C ILE A 22 -8.80 1.24 8.69
N GLU A 23 -9.86 1.45 9.48
CA GLU A 23 -11.17 0.85 9.20
C GLU A 23 -11.73 1.32 7.84
N GLU A 24 -11.57 2.59 7.48
CA GLU A 24 -11.97 3.07 6.14
C GLU A 24 -11.22 2.36 5.00
N ILE A 25 -9.92 2.06 5.17
CA ILE A 25 -9.15 1.30 4.18
C ILE A 25 -9.61 -0.16 4.17
N VAL A 26 -9.89 -0.76 5.33
CA VAL A 26 -10.47 -2.11 5.43
C VAL A 26 -11.77 -2.18 4.66
N ASP A 27 -12.68 -1.22 4.84
CA ASP A 27 -13.95 -1.16 4.13
C ASP A 27 -13.76 -1.04 2.61
N LEU A 28 -12.81 -0.21 2.15
CA LEU A 28 -12.47 -0.11 0.73
C LEU A 28 -11.99 -1.45 0.16
N LEU A 29 -11.10 -2.14 0.88
CA LEU A 29 -10.58 -3.44 0.45
C LEU A 29 -11.68 -4.51 0.46
N MET A 30 -12.56 -4.53 1.46
CA MET A 30 -13.71 -5.43 1.51
C MET A 30 -14.72 -5.15 0.40
N ASN A 31 -14.96 -3.88 0.05
CA ASN A 31 -15.80 -3.53 -1.10
C ASN A 31 -15.19 -3.99 -2.43
N ALA A 32 -13.86 -3.90 -2.57
CA ALA A 32 -13.15 -4.42 -3.74
C ALA A 32 -13.20 -5.95 -3.81
N TYR A 33 -13.03 -6.64 -2.68
CA TYR A 33 -13.30 -8.07 -2.57
C TYR A 33 -14.73 -8.38 -3.00
N ASP A 34 -15.69 -7.58 -2.55
CA ASP A 34 -17.09 -7.85 -2.80
C ASP A 34 -17.50 -7.70 -4.25
N SER A 35 -16.98 -6.66 -4.88
CA SER A 35 -17.19 -6.29 -6.27
C SER A 35 -16.19 -6.94 -7.24
N GLU A 36 -15.40 -7.91 -6.75
CA GLU A 36 -14.39 -8.65 -7.51
C GLU A 36 -13.36 -7.77 -8.25
N LYS A 37 -13.03 -6.62 -7.65
CA LYS A 37 -12.05 -5.66 -8.12
C LYS A 37 -10.63 -6.05 -7.72
N GLN A 38 -9.66 -5.57 -8.49
CA GLN A 38 -8.26 -5.90 -8.30
C GLN A 38 -7.55 -4.86 -7.43
N ILE A 39 -6.62 -5.33 -6.59
CA ILE A 39 -5.77 -4.51 -5.75
C ILE A 39 -4.34 -4.59 -6.27
N PHE A 40 -3.72 -3.43 -6.48
CA PHE A 40 -2.35 -3.28 -6.92
C PHE A 40 -1.52 -2.60 -5.83
N LEU A 41 -0.56 -3.33 -5.25
CA LEU A 41 0.33 -2.83 -4.20
C LEU A 41 1.69 -2.46 -4.79
N PHE A 42 2.28 -1.33 -4.39
CA PHE A 42 3.58 -0.90 -4.91
C PHE A 42 4.31 0.07 -3.98
N GLY A 43 5.64 0.03 -4.01
CA GLY A 43 6.51 0.88 -3.21
C GLY A 43 7.98 0.66 -3.55
N ASN A 44 8.90 1.36 -2.87
CA ASN A 44 10.35 1.22 -3.08
C ASN A 44 11.04 0.69 -1.82
N GLY A 45 12.14 -0.06 -1.96
CA GLY A 45 12.96 -0.48 -0.81
C GLY A 45 12.15 -1.28 0.23
N GLY A 46 12.20 -0.87 1.50
CA GLY A 46 11.40 -1.50 2.56
C GLY A 46 9.89 -1.45 2.25
N SER A 47 9.40 -0.34 1.69
CA SER A 47 8.02 -0.23 1.21
C SER A 47 7.67 -1.22 0.08
N ALA A 48 8.63 -1.58 -0.78
CA ALA A 48 8.42 -2.62 -1.81
C ALA A 48 8.23 -4.00 -1.16
N SER A 49 9.03 -4.31 -0.14
CA SER A 49 8.90 -5.52 0.66
C SER A 49 7.54 -5.58 1.36
N SER A 50 7.13 -4.49 2.02
CA SER A 50 5.81 -4.40 2.67
C SER A 50 4.65 -4.53 1.67
N ALA A 51 4.76 -3.93 0.48
CA ALA A 51 3.76 -4.05 -0.58
C ALA A 51 3.62 -5.50 -1.08
N SER A 52 4.75 -6.16 -1.36
CA SER A 52 4.81 -7.58 -1.75
C SER A 52 4.25 -8.49 -0.66
N HIS A 53 4.65 -8.26 0.59
CA HIS A 53 4.20 -9.04 1.73
C HIS A 53 2.69 -8.89 1.96
N MET A 54 2.16 -7.66 1.91
CA MET A 54 0.72 -7.43 2.04
C MET A 54 -0.08 -8.09 0.90
N ALA A 55 0.47 -8.13 -0.33
CA ALA A 55 -0.15 -8.85 -1.43
C ALA A 55 -0.22 -10.36 -1.15
N CYS A 56 0.83 -10.94 -0.57
CA CYS A 56 0.86 -12.33 -0.12
C CYS A 56 -0.17 -12.59 1.01
N ASP A 57 -0.22 -11.72 2.01
CA ASP A 57 -1.16 -11.84 3.14
C ASP A 57 -2.62 -11.75 2.68
N LEU A 58 -2.95 -10.82 1.80
CA LEU A 58 -4.31 -10.72 1.23
C LEU A 58 -4.63 -11.88 0.27
N GLY A 59 -3.69 -12.27 -0.60
CA GLY A 59 -3.95 -13.29 -1.62
C GLY A 59 -4.04 -14.70 -1.05
N LYS A 60 -3.12 -15.04 -0.13
CA LYS A 60 -3.02 -16.38 0.48
C LYS A 60 -3.55 -16.42 1.90
N GLY A 61 -3.33 -15.38 2.69
CA GLY A 61 -3.60 -15.37 4.14
C GLY A 61 -5.09 -15.23 4.50
N THR A 62 -5.94 -14.79 3.57
CA THR A 62 -7.38 -14.63 3.80
C THR A 62 -8.24 -15.68 3.09
N VAL A 63 -7.65 -16.75 2.57
CA VAL A 63 -8.40 -17.81 1.88
C VAL A 63 -9.29 -18.56 2.87
N VAL A 64 -10.59 -18.64 2.56
CA VAL A 64 -11.60 -19.39 3.31
C VAL A 64 -12.35 -20.29 2.33
N GLU A 65 -12.54 -21.55 2.70
CA GLU A 65 -13.22 -22.55 1.86
C GLU A 65 -14.64 -22.08 1.50
N GLY A 66 -15.03 -22.23 0.23
CA GLY A 66 -16.33 -21.80 -0.28
C GLY A 66 -16.52 -20.27 -0.44
N LYS A 67 -15.54 -19.44 -0.08
CA LYS A 67 -15.57 -17.98 -0.32
C LYS A 67 -14.68 -17.58 -1.50
N LYS A 68 -14.99 -16.43 -2.11
CA LYS A 68 -14.14 -15.83 -3.16
C LYS A 68 -12.77 -15.42 -2.59
N ARG A 69 -11.81 -15.12 -3.46
CA ARG A 69 -10.45 -14.70 -3.09
C ARG A 69 -10.20 -13.26 -3.50
N PHE A 70 -9.33 -12.56 -2.78
CA PHE A 70 -8.83 -11.27 -3.23
C PHE A 70 -8.09 -11.42 -4.56
N LYS A 71 -8.39 -10.54 -5.51
CA LYS A 71 -7.57 -10.33 -6.71
C LYS A 71 -6.53 -9.29 -6.34
N VAL A 72 -5.30 -9.71 -6.07
CA VAL A 72 -4.26 -8.83 -5.56
C VAL A 72 -2.91 -9.19 -6.16
N ILE A 73 -2.14 -8.18 -6.55
CA ILE A 73 -0.76 -8.33 -7.00
C ILE A 73 0.11 -7.19 -6.47
N SER A 74 1.40 -7.46 -6.27
CA SER A 74 2.41 -6.43 -6.07
C SER A 74 3.11 -6.12 -7.39
N LEU A 75 3.17 -4.84 -7.76
CA LEU A 75 3.91 -4.37 -8.94
C LEU A 75 5.43 -4.32 -8.70
N SER A 76 5.86 -4.66 -7.49
CA SER A 76 7.26 -4.68 -7.07
C SER A 76 7.93 -6.05 -7.25
N ASP A 77 7.17 -7.07 -7.67
CA ASP A 77 7.63 -8.47 -7.63
C ASP A 77 8.24 -8.92 -8.97
N SER A 78 7.79 -8.34 -10.09
CA SER A 78 8.28 -8.70 -11.42
C SER A 78 9.58 -7.96 -11.72
N ILE A 79 10.70 -8.55 -11.29
CA ILE A 79 12.05 -8.02 -11.57
C ILE A 79 12.24 -7.72 -13.07
N PRO A 80 11.91 -8.63 -14.02
CA PRO A 80 12.12 -8.34 -15.44
C PRO A 80 11.31 -7.15 -15.95
N LEU A 81 10.06 -6.97 -15.49
CA LEU A 81 9.24 -5.81 -15.90
C LEU A 81 9.80 -4.51 -15.32
N MET A 82 10.18 -4.51 -14.05
CA MET A 82 10.75 -3.33 -13.41
C MET A 82 12.07 -2.92 -14.07
N THR A 83 12.97 -3.87 -14.36
CA THR A 83 14.26 -3.56 -14.97
C THR A 83 14.12 -3.16 -16.43
N ALA A 84 13.17 -3.75 -17.19
CA ALA A 84 12.89 -3.34 -18.57
C ALA A 84 12.37 -1.89 -18.62
N TYR A 85 11.35 -1.54 -17.85
CA TYR A 85 10.85 -0.15 -17.83
C TYR A 85 11.87 0.84 -17.31
N ALA A 86 12.66 0.47 -16.30
CA ALA A 86 13.72 1.32 -15.79
C ALA A 86 14.83 1.59 -16.83
N ASN A 87 15.17 0.60 -17.64
CA ASN A 87 16.19 0.70 -18.68
C ASN A 87 15.68 1.40 -19.95
N ASP A 88 14.50 1.02 -20.41
CA ASP A 88 13.98 1.41 -21.72
C ASP A 88 13.22 2.75 -21.68
N TYR A 89 12.76 3.19 -20.50
CA TYR A 89 12.02 4.44 -20.30
C TYR A 89 12.65 5.32 -19.22
N ASP A 90 12.35 5.05 -17.95
CA ASP A 90 12.93 5.67 -16.77
C ASP A 90 12.40 4.92 -15.53
N TYR A 91 13.16 4.90 -14.45
CA TYR A 91 12.74 4.30 -13.18
C TYR A 91 11.44 4.93 -12.62
N GLU A 92 11.14 6.19 -12.98
CA GLU A 92 9.90 6.87 -12.56
C GLU A 92 8.61 6.31 -13.19
N TYR A 93 8.69 5.38 -14.15
CA TYR A 93 7.52 4.81 -14.83
C TYR A 93 7.26 3.32 -14.52
N ILE A 94 8.12 2.68 -13.73
CA ILE A 94 8.09 1.21 -13.52
C ILE A 94 6.74 0.69 -13.00
N PHE A 95 6.00 1.48 -12.22
CA PHE A 95 4.69 1.09 -11.68
C PHE A 95 3.54 1.57 -12.54
N SER A 96 3.63 2.78 -13.11
CA SER A 96 2.57 3.35 -13.93
C SER A 96 2.36 2.57 -15.22
N GLU A 97 3.42 2.12 -15.89
CA GLU A 97 3.28 1.34 -17.13
C GLU A 97 2.67 -0.04 -16.87
N GLN A 98 3.03 -0.68 -15.76
CA GLN A 98 2.38 -1.93 -15.34
C GLN A 98 0.88 -1.70 -15.06
N LEU A 99 0.52 -0.61 -14.37
CA LEU A 99 -0.88 -0.27 -14.12
C LEU A 99 -1.65 -0.01 -15.41
N LYS A 100 -1.10 0.72 -16.39
CA LYS A 100 -1.79 1.03 -17.65
C LYS A 100 -2.32 -0.22 -18.37
N ASN A 101 -1.62 -1.35 -18.22
CA ASN A 101 -1.99 -2.62 -18.82
C ASN A 101 -3.11 -3.36 -18.07
N LEU A 102 -3.23 -3.15 -16.75
CA LEU A 102 -3.99 -4.03 -15.86
C LEU A 102 -5.16 -3.35 -15.14
N VAL A 103 -5.04 -2.05 -14.86
CA VAL A 103 -5.98 -1.34 -13.97
C VAL A 103 -7.27 -0.95 -14.68
N ASN A 104 -8.40 -1.18 -14.02
CA ASN A 104 -9.74 -0.83 -14.47
C ASN A 104 -10.45 0.08 -13.47
N GLU A 105 -11.58 0.64 -13.91
CA GLU A 105 -12.45 1.45 -13.06
C GLU A 105 -12.91 0.66 -11.81
N GLY A 106 -12.74 1.26 -10.64
CA GLY A 106 -13.06 0.66 -9.35
C GLY A 106 -12.01 -0.29 -8.77
N ASP A 107 -10.92 -0.57 -9.48
CA ASP A 107 -9.75 -1.25 -8.88
C ASP A 107 -9.09 -0.35 -7.83
N ILE A 108 -8.20 -0.92 -7.00
CA ILE A 108 -7.47 -0.18 -5.96
C ILE A 108 -5.99 -0.12 -6.32
N ALA A 109 -5.43 1.09 -6.38
CA ALA A 109 -4.00 1.34 -6.43
C ALA A 109 -3.52 1.77 -5.05
N PHE A 110 -2.77 0.88 -4.37
CA PHE A 110 -2.27 1.08 -3.02
C PHE A 110 -0.75 1.29 -3.04
N GLY A 111 -0.35 2.57 -2.94
CA GLY A 111 1.06 2.96 -2.88
C GLY A 111 1.60 3.03 -1.45
N LEU A 112 2.87 2.66 -1.28
CA LEU A 112 3.64 2.88 -0.06
C LEU A 112 4.87 3.74 -0.41
N SER A 113 5.01 4.88 0.26
CA SER A 113 6.17 5.76 0.12
C SER A 113 6.43 6.49 1.42
N GLY A 114 7.50 6.13 2.13
CA GLY A 114 7.86 6.76 3.40
C GLY A 114 7.93 8.29 3.33
N SER A 115 8.49 8.85 2.24
CA SER A 115 8.57 10.31 2.03
C SER A 115 7.33 10.93 1.35
N GLY A 116 6.45 10.11 0.77
CA GLY A 116 5.31 10.58 -0.03
C GLY A 116 5.71 11.31 -1.31
N ASN A 117 6.97 11.21 -1.74
CA ASN A 117 7.53 11.98 -2.87
C ASN A 117 8.23 11.12 -3.93
N SER A 118 8.19 9.79 -3.81
CA SER A 118 8.76 8.88 -4.81
C SER A 118 8.03 9.02 -6.15
N LYS A 119 8.73 9.51 -7.19
CA LYS A 119 8.11 9.82 -8.49
C LYS A 119 7.39 8.62 -9.11
N ASN A 120 7.96 7.42 -9.04
CA ASN A 120 7.32 6.20 -9.54
C ASN A 120 5.99 5.86 -8.85
N VAL A 121 5.92 6.02 -7.53
CA VAL A 121 4.68 5.86 -6.76
C VAL A 121 3.67 6.95 -7.15
N LEU A 122 4.10 8.21 -7.25
CA LEU A 122 3.22 9.32 -7.64
C LEU A 122 2.66 9.15 -9.06
N ASN A 123 3.47 8.70 -10.01
CA ASN A 123 3.05 8.46 -11.39
C ASN A 123 2.02 7.33 -11.46
N ALA A 124 2.23 6.23 -10.71
CA ALA A 124 1.27 5.14 -10.63
C ALA A 124 -0.08 5.58 -10.04
N LEU A 125 -0.08 6.37 -8.96
CA LEU A 125 -1.31 6.91 -8.37
C LEU A 125 -2.07 7.83 -9.34
N LYS A 126 -1.35 8.66 -10.12
CA LYS A 126 -1.97 9.49 -11.17
C LYS A 126 -2.61 8.63 -12.25
N THR A 127 -1.89 7.63 -12.76
CA THR A 127 -2.42 6.68 -13.75
C THR A 127 -3.67 5.96 -13.23
N ALA A 128 -3.66 5.52 -11.98
CA ALA A 128 -4.83 4.90 -11.36
C ALA A 128 -6.04 5.85 -11.36
N LYS A 129 -5.82 7.11 -10.95
CA LYS A 129 -6.87 8.15 -10.93
C LYS A 129 -7.43 8.45 -12.32
N GLU A 130 -6.58 8.54 -13.34
CA GLU A 130 -7.00 8.70 -14.74
C GLU A 130 -7.89 7.54 -15.22
N LYS A 131 -7.65 6.34 -14.70
CA LYS A 131 -8.44 5.12 -14.96
C LYS A 131 -9.62 4.95 -14.02
N LYS A 132 -9.90 5.93 -13.14
CA LYS A 132 -10.95 5.91 -12.11
C LYS A 132 -10.82 4.72 -11.14
N ALA A 133 -9.60 4.28 -10.89
CA ALA A 133 -9.29 3.42 -9.77
C ALA A 133 -9.22 4.24 -8.48
N ILE A 134 -9.52 3.59 -7.35
CA ILE A 134 -9.43 4.17 -6.02
C ILE A 134 -7.97 4.16 -5.60
N THR A 135 -7.51 5.27 -5.04
CA THR A 135 -6.11 5.48 -4.66
C THR A 135 -5.93 5.48 -3.15
N VAL A 136 -5.08 4.58 -2.65
CA VAL A 136 -4.78 4.43 -1.22
C VAL A 136 -3.29 4.62 -0.98
N GLY A 137 -2.92 5.19 0.17
CA GLY A 137 -1.52 5.50 0.48
C GLY A 137 -1.12 5.31 1.93
N LEU A 138 0.05 4.70 2.15
CA LEU A 138 0.81 4.83 3.40
C LEU A 138 2.04 5.71 3.16
N THR A 139 2.21 6.71 4.03
CA THR A 139 3.34 7.63 3.97
C THR A 139 3.77 8.08 5.37
N GLY A 140 4.77 8.95 5.47
CA GLY A 140 5.24 9.55 6.71
C GLY A 140 5.68 10.99 6.47
N PHE A 141 6.46 11.56 7.39
CA PHE A 141 6.78 12.98 7.43
C PHE A 141 5.48 13.82 7.35
N GLU A 142 5.45 14.81 6.47
CA GLU A 142 4.28 15.65 6.19
C GLU A 142 3.37 15.06 5.08
N GLY A 143 3.62 13.81 4.67
CA GLY A 143 2.84 13.07 3.66
C GLY A 143 3.16 13.38 2.19
N GLY A 144 3.96 14.41 1.93
CA GLY A 144 4.45 14.75 0.60
C GLY A 144 3.35 15.00 -0.43
N LYS A 145 3.69 14.85 -1.72
CA LYS A 145 2.71 15.00 -2.81
C LYS A 145 1.65 13.89 -2.79
N MET A 146 2.03 12.71 -2.31
CA MET A 146 1.20 11.51 -2.27
C MET A 146 -0.10 11.71 -1.48
N ALA A 147 -0.04 12.40 -0.34
CA ALA A 147 -1.21 12.63 0.52
C ALA A 147 -2.39 13.30 -0.23
N SER A 148 -2.10 14.20 -1.17
CA SER A 148 -3.11 14.89 -1.99
C SER A 148 -3.60 14.08 -3.20
N LEU A 149 -2.84 13.07 -3.62
CA LEU A 149 -3.19 12.22 -4.76
C LEU A 149 -4.11 11.07 -4.36
N CYS A 150 -4.01 10.60 -3.12
CA CYS A 150 -4.77 9.47 -2.61
C CYS A 150 -6.17 9.88 -2.14
N ASP A 151 -7.18 9.07 -2.45
CA ASP A 151 -8.53 9.17 -1.88
C ASP A 151 -8.52 8.87 -0.38
N LYS A 152 -7.67 7.91 0.04
CA LYS A 152 -7.38 7.63 1.46
C LYS A 152 -5.88 7.53 1.70
N CYS A 153 -5.38 8.32 2.64
CA CYS A 153 -3.96 8.32 3.01
C CYS A 153 -3.77 8.33 4.52
N ILE A 154 -2.94 7.41 5.01
CA ILE A 154 -2.42 7.41 6.37
C ILE A 154 -1.01 7.99 6.33
N ILE A 155 -0.84 9.11 7.05
CA ILE A 155 0.45 9.76 7.26
C ILE A 155 0.91 9.35 8.65
N VAL A 156 1.98 8.58 8.71
CA VAL A 156 2.63 8.21 9.97
C VAL A 156 3.30 9.47 10.55
N PRO A 157 3.01 9.88 11.79
CA PRO A 157 3.54 11.12 12.38
C PRO A 157 4.97 10.90 12.89
N SER A 158 5.89 10.70 11.95
CA SER A 158 7.32 10.54 12.18
C SER A 158 8.10 11.09 11.00
N ASP A 159 9.29 11.63 11.27
CA ASP A 159 10.27 12.10 10.29
C ASP A 159 11.47 11.13 10.13
N ASN A 160 11.36 9.93 10.70
CA ASN A 160 12.40 8.92 10.64
C ASN A 160 11.98 7.77 9.71
N MET A 161 12.75 7.53 8.65
CA MET A 161 12.41 6.53 7.64
C MET A 161 12.24 5.12 8.21
N GLN A 162 13.13 4.68 9.11
CA GLN A 162 13.07 3.33 9.68
C GLN A 162 11.79 3.15 10.52
N LYS A 163 11.44 4.14 11.34
CA LYS A 163 10.20 4.11 12.13
C LYS A 163 8.96 4.14 11.23
N ILE A 164 8.99 4.93 10.17
CA ILE A 164 7.89 4.98 9.19
C ILE A 164 7.69 3.60 8.54
N GLU A 165 8.77 2.92 8.13
CA GLU A 165 8.69 1.59 7.54
C GLU A 165 8.18 0.53 8.52
N ASP A 166 8.63 0.56 9.79
CA ASP A 166 8.10 -0.32 10.86
C ASP A 166 6.58 -0.13 11.02
N LEU A 167 6.13 1.12 11.06
CA LEU A 167 4.74 1.47 11.28
C LEU A 167 3.87 1.18 10.05
N HIS A 168 4.42 1.30 8.83
CA HIS A 168 3.72 0.85 7.61
C HIS A 168 3.43 -0.65 7.68
N LEU A 169 4.40 -1.46 8.10
CA LEU A 169 4.19 -2.91 8.26
C LEU A 169 3.16 -3.22 9.35
N ILE A 170 3.22 -2.53 10.49
CA ILE A 170 2.21 -2.65 11.56
C ILE A 170 0.81 -2.33 11.03
N ILE A 171 0.65 -1.24 10.27
CA ILE A 171 -0.63 -0.86 9.65
C ILE A 171 -1.09 -1.94 8.65
N CYS A 172 -0.21 -2.44 7.79
CA CYS A 172 -0.54 -3.54 6.87
C CYS A 172 -1.05 -4.78 7.61
N HIS A 173 -0.36 -5.19 8.69
CA HIS A 173 -0.78 -6.34 9.50
C HIS A 173 -2.07 -6.10 10.28
N THR A 174 -2.33 -4.86 10.70
CA THR A 174 -3.60 -4.48 11.34
C THR A 174 -4.76 -4.60 10.36
N ILE A 175 -4.61 -4.06 9.14
CA ILE A 175 -5.59 -4.19 8.05
C ILE A 175 -5.83 -5.66 7.72
N PHE A 176 -4.75 -6.43 7.49
CA PHE A 176 -4.85 -7.84 7.16
C PHE A 176 -5.57 -8.65 8.26
N SER A 177 -5.20 -8.43 9.53
CA SER A 177 -5.80 -9.15 10.65
C SER A 177 -7.30 -8.87 10.73
N ARG A 178 -7.71 -7.61 10.56
CA ARG A 178 -9.11 -7.21 10.56
C ARG A 178 -9.89 -7.87 9.41
N ILE A 179 -9.37 -7.81 8.18
CA ILE A 179 -9.98 -8.45 7.01
C ILE A 179 -10.12 -9.96 7.21
N ARG A 180 -9.08 -10.61 7.73
CA ARG A 180 -9.08 -12.05 7.98
C ARG A 180 -10.18 -12.44 8.96
N ASP A 181 -10.40 -11.65 10.01
CA ASP A 181 -11.44 -11.92 11.00
C ASP A 181 -12.84 -11.74 10.39
N LEU A 182 -13.05 -10.69 9.59
CA LEU A 182 -14.31 -10.45 8.86
C LEU A 182 -14.65 -11.58 7.87
N LEU A 183 -13.64 -12.15 7.21
CA LEU A 183 -13.85 -13.26 6.28
C LEU A 183 -14.01 -14.61 6.97
N LYS A 184 -13.63 -14.74 8.24
CA LYS A 184 -13.83 -15.97 9.02
C LYS A 184 -15.16 -16.02 9.77
N SER A 185 -15.76 -14.85 10.06
CA SER A 185 -17.16 -14.78 10.47
C SER A 185 -18.11 -15.19 9.35
#